data_AF-A0A918H0B5-F1
#
_entry.id   AF-A0A918H0B5-F1
#
_cell.length_a   1.000
_cell.length_b   1.000
_cell.length_c   1.000
_cell.angle_alpha   90.00
_cell.angle_beta   90.00
_cell.angle_gamma   90.00
#
_symmetry.space_group_name_H-M   'P 1'
#
loop_
_entity.id
_entity.type
_entity.pdbx_description
1 polymer ?
#
loop_
_entity_poly.entity_id
_entity_poly.type
_entity_poly.pdbx_seq_one_letter_code
_entity_poly.pdbx_strand_id
1 'polypeptide(L)'
;MLHRGHQNTDGTGGGELTVPMAWLYAEYIADELLRTGDLMPPTSFEFRAGRDALALTIFLSDTDGELPGIRVVTQLETWLSLTAYDQPWQNWVGERMSQLRAEAARSDAPAPDLDLAGNAWRWLEETELLAPDLNAVPGGAPGAGEDEGPKVWTPAWQLGLPLGHLAIHLF
;
A
#
# COMPACT_ATOMS: atom_id res chain seq x y z
N MET A 1 -2.27 -17.74 65.54
CA MET A 1 -1.31 -16.71 65.10
C MET A 1 -1.81 -16.16 63.78
N LEU A 2 -1.97 -14.83 63.72
CA LEU A 2 -2.37 -14.08 62.53
C LEU A 2 -1.21 -14.04 61.53
N HIS A 3 -1.47 -14.37 60.27
CA HIS A 3 -0.66 -13.87 59.15
C HIS A 3 -1.59 -13.26 58.11
N ARG A 4 -1.72 -11.94 58.19
CA ARG A 4 -2.24 -11.05 57.16
C ARG A 4 -1.04 -10.50 56.37
N GLY A 5 -1.14 -10.55 55.05
CA GLY A 5 -0.68 -9.45 54.18
C GLY A 5 0.62 -9.66 53.41
N HIS A 6 0.49 -9.96 52.12
CA HIS A 6 1.09 -9.21 50.99
C HIS A 6 0.51 -9.82 49.69
N GLN A 7 -0.51 -9.24 49.06
CA GLN A 7 -0.37 -8.33 47.90
C GLN A 7 0.95 -8.50 47.13
N ASN A 8 0.92 -9.29 46.06
CA ASN A 8 1.79 -9.11 44.89
C ASN A 8 0.82 -8.76 43.75
N THR A 9 0.52 -7.47 43.58
CA THR A 9 0.99 -6.64 42.46
C THR A 9 0.50 -7.15 41.11
N ASP A 10 -0.61 -6.55 40.66
CA ASP A 10 -0.89 -6.29 39.26
C ASP A 10 0.40 -5.84 38.55
N GLY A 11 0.91 -6.69 37.69
CA GLY A 11 1.92 -6.37 36.69
C GLY A 11 1.25 -6.13 35.35
N THR A 12 0.45 -5.07 35.27
CA THR A 12 -0.07 -4.53 34.01
C THR A 12 1.11 -3.95 33.23
N GLY A 13 1.76 -4.79 32.42
CA GLY A 13 2.99 -4.42 31.72
C GLY A 13 3.32 -5.32 30.54
N GLY A 14 2.30 -5.94 29.94
CA GLY A 14 2.42 -6.57 28.63
C GLY A 14 1.99 -5.57 27.58
N GLY A 15 2.89 -4.69 27.14
CA GLY A 15 2.74 -4.00 25.87
C GLY A 15 2.81 -5.04 24.78
N GLU A 16 1.71 -5.74 24.53
CA GLU A 16 1.58 -6.70 23.45
C GLU A 16 1.80 -5.90 22.16
N LEU A 17 2.95 -6.13 21.51
CA LEU A 17 3.28 -5.54 20.23
C LEU A 17 2.22 -6.01 19.24
N THR A 18 1.21 -5.19 19.00
CA THR A 18 0.18 -5.46 18.00
C THR A 18 0.86 -5.59 16.64
N VAL A 19 0.86 -6.80 16.08
CA VAL A 19 1.40 -7.06 14.74
C VAL A 19 0.43 -6.46 13.72
N PRO A 20 0.87 -5.58 12.81
CA PRO A 20 0.01 -4.93 11.82
C PRO A 20 -0.36 -5.89 10.68
N MET A 21 -1.21 -6.86 11.00
CA MET A 21 -1.53 -7.95 10.07
C MET A 21 -2.29 -7.46 8.84
N ALA A 22 -3.19 -6.48 8.96
CA ALA A 22 -4.01 -6.02 7.84
C ALA A 22 -3.14 -5.34 6.76
N TRP A 23 -2.21 -4.48 7.18
CA TRP A 23 -1.25 -3.85 6.26
C TRP A 23 -0.32 -4.89 5.62
N LEU A 24 0.24 -5.81 6.41
CA LEU A 24 1.14 -6.84 5.88
C LEU A 24 0.44 -7.77 4.88
N TYR A 25 -0.84 -8.09 5.08
CA TYR A 25 -1.63 -8.83 4.10
C TYR A 25 -1.87 -8.04 2.82
N ALA A 26 -2.17 -6.73 2.94
CA ALA A 26 -2.35 -5.87 1.78
C ALA A 26 -1.05 -5.75 0.95
N GLU A 27 0.10 -5.56 1.61
CA GLU A 27 1.42 -5.55 0.95
C GLU A 27 1.73 -6.88 0.26
N TYR A 28 1.44 -8.00 0.92
CA TYR A 28 1.66 -9.32 0.34
C TYR A 28 0.81 -9.55 -0.92
N ILE A 29 -0.49 -9.24 -0.87
CA ILE A 29 -1.37 -9.38 -2.03
C ILE A 29 -0.90 -8.46 -3.17
N ALA A 30 -0.52 -7.21 -2.87
CA ALA A 30 -0.01 -6.28 -3.86
C ALA A 30 1.29 -6.76 -4.53
N ASP A 31 2.23 -7.29 -3.74
CA ASP A 31 3.50 -7.84 -4.22
C ASP A 31 3.29 -9.08 -5.10
N GLU A 32 2.37 -9.98 -4.73
CA GLU A 32 2.02 -11.14 -5.54
C GLU A 32 1.33 -10.77 -6.87
N LEU A 33 0.42 -9.79 -6.85
CA LEU A 33 -0.23 -9.27 -8.08
C LEU A 33 0.80 -8.69 -9.05
N LEU A 34 1.72 -7.86 -8.55
CA LEU A 34 2.76 -7.24 -9.38
C LEU A 34 3.78 -8.23 -9.91
N ARG A 35 4.20 -9.21 -9.09
CA ARG A 35 5.10 -10.27 -9.54
C ARG A 35 4.47 -11.15 -10.61
N THR A 36 3.17 -11.43 -10.49
CA THR A 36 2.45 -12.22 -11.49
C THR A 36 2.40 -11.48 -12.84
N GLY A 37 2.24 -10.15 -12.81
CA GLY A 37 2.23 -9.33 -14.02
C GLY A 37 3.60 -9.13 -14.69
N ASP A 38 4.72 -9.45 -14.00
CA ASP A 38 6.11 -9.25 -14.45
C ASP A 38 6.37 -7.88 -15.12
N LEU A 39 5.72 -6.84 -14.60
CA LEU A 39 5.71 -5.51 -15.24
C LEU A 39 7.00 -4.73 -15.02
N MET A 40 7.65 -4.91 -13.86
CA MET A 40 8.86 -4.20 -13.46
C MET A 40 9.74 -5.08 -12.55
N PRO A 41 11.07 -4.87 -12.53
CA PRO A 41 11.95 -5.58 -11.60
C PRO A 41 11.57 -5.30 -10.12
N PRO A 42 11.50 -6.32 -9.24
CA PRO A 42 11.11 -6.14 -7.83
C PRO A 42 11.97 -5.17 -7.00
N THR A 43 13.18 -4.86 -7.49
CA THR A 43 14.11 -3.92 -6.84
C THR A 43 13.95 -2.48 -7.32
N SER A 44 13.04 -2.21 -8.27
CA SER A 44 12.88 -0.89 -8.86
C SER A 44 11.98 0.01 -8.00
N PHE A 45 12.12 1.33 -8.15
CA PHE A 45 11.27 2.29 -7.43
C PHE A 45 9.84 2.29 -7.98
N GLU A 46 9.66 2.00 -9.26
CA GLU A 46 8.37 1.85 -9.91
C GLU A 46 7.62 0.63 -9.37
N PHE A 47 8.32 -0.51 -9.17
CA PHE A 47 7.73 -1.67 -8.52
C PHE A 47 7.23 -1.32 -7.12
N ARG A 48 8.04 -0.61 -6.33
CA ARG A 48 7.61 -0.12 -5.01
C ARG A 48 6.41 0.81 -5.12
N ALA A 49 6.41 1.74 -6.08
CA ALA A 49 5.30 2.66 -6.27
C ALA A 49 3.99 1.94 -6.61
N GLY A 50 4.04 0.96 -7.50
CA GLY A 50 2.89 0.11 -7.81
C GLY A 50 2.43 -0.68 -6.60
N ARG A 51 3.37 -1.29 -5.87
CA ARG A 51 3.06 -2.13 -4.70
C ARG A 51 2.42 -1.31 -3.60
N ASP A 52 3.00 -0.16 -3.25
CA ASP A 52 2.52 0.69 -2.18
C ASP A 52 1.15 1.31 -2.56
N ALA A 53 0.93 1.68 -3.83
CA ALA A 53 -0.37 2.18 -4.31
C ALA A 53 -1.46 1.09 -4.28
N LEU A 54 -1.13 -0.13 -4.70
CA LEU A 54 -2.04 -1.26 -4.67
C LEU A 54 -2.34 -1.71 -3.24
N ALA A 55 -1.33 -1.78 -2.37
CA ALA A 55 -1.49 -2.11 -0.95
C ALA A 55 -2.41 -1.09 -0.24
N LEU A 56 -2.23 0.21 -0.48
CA LEU A 56 -3.15 1.24 0.02
C LEU A 56 -4.57 1.04 -0.48
N THR A 57 -4.74 0.72 -1.76
CA THR A 57 -6.06 0.48 -2.35
C THR A 57 -6.74 -0.70 -1.67
N ILE A 58 -6.04 -1.82 -1.51
CA ILE A 58 -6.52 -3.04 -0.84
C ILE A 58 -6.88 -2.74 0.62
N PHE A 59 -5.95 -2.13 1.36
CA PHE A 59 -6.12 -1.83 2.78
C PHE A 59 -7.29 -0.87 3.04
N LEU A 60 -7.42 0.22 2.27
CA LEU A 60 -8.45 1.23 2.49
C LEU A 60 -9.84 0.85 1.98
N SER A 61 -9.90 -0.15 1.08
CA SER A 61 -11.14 -0.77 0.60
C SER A 61 -11.72 -1.77 1.58
N ASP A 62 -10.91 -2.34 2.47
CA ASP A 62 -11.39 -3.27 3.51
C ASP A 62 -11.96 -2.50 4.71
N THR A 63 -13.24 -2.15 4.63
CA THR A 63 -13.95 -1.36 5.64
C THR A 63 -14.30 -2.13 6.91
N ASP A 64 -14.26 -3.46 6.89
CA ASP A 64 -14.76 -4.30 8.00
C ASP A 64 -13.64 -5.00 8.79
N GLY A 65 -12.36 -4.77 8.44
CA GLY A 65 -11.20 -5.32 9.16
C GLY A 65 -11.07 -6.84 9.08
N GLU A 66 -11.82 -7.46 8.17
CA GLU A 66 -11.80 -8.89 7.91
C GLU A 66 -11.55 -9.09 6.42
N LEU A 67 -10.27 -9.24 6.10
CA LEU A 67 -9.77 -9.68 4.79
C LEU A 67 -9.48 -11.20 4.84
N PRO A 68 -10.46 -12.11 5.03
CA PRO A 68 -10.21 -13.53 4.78
C PRO A 68 -10.00 -13.68 3.28
N GLY A 69 -8.90 -14.32 2.88
CA GLY A 69 -8.39 -14.39 1.50
C GLY A 69 -9.39 -14.85 0.41
N ILE A 70 -10.58 -15.32 0.77
CA ILE A 70 -11.70 -15.63 -0.15
C ILE A 70 -12.30 -14.35 -0.78
N ARG A 71 -12.14 -13.17 -0.17
CA ARG A 71 -12.69 -11.91 -0.71
C ARG A 71 -11.86 -11.26 -1.82
N VAL A 72 -10.61 -11.70 -2.05
CA VAL A 72 -9.71 -11.05 -3.02
C VAL A 72 -10.34 -11.00 -4.42
N VAL A 73 -10.82 -12.14 -4.92
CA VAL A 73 -11.44 -12.23 -6.27
C VAL A 73 -12.68 -11.35 -6.38
N THR A 74 -13.51 -11.30 -5.34
CA THR A 74 -14.72 -10.46 -5.34
C THR A 74 -14.43 -8.97 -5.24
N GLN A 75 -13.23 -8.58 -4.79
CA GLN A 75 -12.82 -7.18 -4.62
C GLN A 75 -12.00 -6.66 -5.80
N LEU A 76 -11.58 -7.52 -6.75
CA LEU A 76 -10.80 -7.10 -7.92
C LEU A 76 -11.52 -6.04 -8.76
N GLU A 77 -12.83 -6.18 -8.96
CA GLU A 77 -13.63 -5.16 -9.68
C GLU A 77 -13.62 -3.81 -8.96
N THR A 78 -13.68 -3.81 -7.63
CA THR A 78 -13.59 -2.60 -6.81
C THR A 78 -12.21 -1.96 -6.93
N TRP A 79 -11.14 -2.75 -6.85
CA TRP A 79 -9.78 -2.23 -6.99
C TRP A 79 -9.48 -1.71 -8.40
N LEU A 80 -9.99 -2.38 -9.45
CA LEU A 80 -9.90 -1.90 -10.83
C LEU A 80 -10.59 -0.55 -11.00
N SER A 81 -11.79 -0.41 -10.43
CA SER A 81 -12.52 0.86 -10.45
C SER A 81 -11.73 1.98 -9.77
N LEU A 82 -11.18 1.72 -8.58
CA LEU A 82 -10.42 2.72 -7.81
C LEU A 82 -9.09 3.12 -8.45
N THR A 83 -8.46 2.21 -9.19
CA THR A 83 -7.14 2.43 -9.83
C THR A 83 -7.24 2.94 -11.26
N ALA A 84 -8.46 3.13 -11.78
CA ALA A 84 -8.66 3.68 -13.12
C ALA A 84 -8.15 5.13 -13.22
N TYR A 85 -7.61 5.48 -14.39
CA TYR A 85 -6.90 6.74 -14.65
C TYR A 85 -7.75 8.01 -14.41
N ASP A 86 -9.08 7.92 -14.50
CA ASP A 86 -10.00 9.04 -14.33
C ASP A 86 -10.47 9.25 -12.88
N GLN A 87 -10.07 8.38 -11.95
CA GLN A 87 -10.47 8.49 -10.56
C GLN A 87 -9.55 9.43 -9.78
N PRO A 88 -10.10 10.27 -8.88
CA PRO A 88 -9.30 11.11 -7.99
C PRO A 88 -8.73 10.27 -6.83
N TRP A 89 -7.95 9.23 -7.15
CA TRP A 89 -7.47 8.23 -6.20
C TRP A 89 -6.73 8.85 -5.01
N GLN A 90 -5.88 9.86 -5.25
CA GLN A 90 -5.20 10.61 -4.19
C GLN A 90 -6.18 11.22 -3.18
N ASN A 91 -7.27 11.85 -3.65
CA ASN A 91 -8.27 12.45 -2.77
C ASN A 91 -8.99 11.36 -1.97
N TRP A 92 -9.33 10.25 -2.63
CA TRP A 92 -9.94 9.10 -1.97
C TRP A 92 -9.04 8.53 -0.87
N VAL A 93 -7.74 8.32 -1.13
CA VAL A 93 -6.78 7.87 -0.11
C VAL A 93 -6.73 8.85 1.06
N GLY A 94 -6.60 10.16 0.77
CA GLY A 94 -6.55 11.20 1.79
C GLY A 94 -7.80 11.23 2.68
N GLU A 95 -8.98 11.13 2.08
CA GLU A 95 -10.26 11.08 2.80
C GLU A 95 -10.38 9.82 3.67
N ARG A 96 -10.06 8.64 3.12
CA ARG A 96 -10.13 7.36 3.85
C ARG A 96 -9.13 7.29 4.99
N MET A 97 -7.89 7.72 4.77
CA MET A 97 -6.87 7.82 5.82
C MET A 97 -7.32 8.77 6.94
N SER A 98 -7.96 9.89 6.60
CA SER A 98 -8.46 10.84 7.60
C SER A 98 -9.62 10.26 8.42
N GLN A 99 -10.54 9.53 7.78
CA GLN A 99 -11.64 8.84 8.45
C GLN A 99 -11.13 7.79 9.45
N LEU A 100 -10.23 6.91 9.01
CA LEU A 100 -9.65 5.84 9.85
C LEU A 100 -8.83 6.42 11.02
N ARG A 101 -8.09 7.51 10.81
CA ARG A 101 -7.37 8.19 11.91
C ARG A 101 -8.31 8.77 12.94
N ALA A 102 -9.44 9.35 12.52
CA ALA A 102 -10.45 9.85 13.43
C ALA A 102 -11.17 8.72 14.19
N GLU A 103 -11.32 7.54 13.58
CA GLU A 103 -11.83 6.33 14.25
C GLU A 103 -10.86 5.80 15.29
N ALA A 104 -9.58 5.64 14.94
CA ALA A 104 -8.53 5.20 15.86
C ALA A 104 -8.36 6.17 17.05
N ALA A 105 -8.43 7.48 16.80
CA ALA A 105 -8.37 8.48 17.87
C ALA A 105 -9.55 8.39 18.85
N ARG A 106 -10.71 7.86 18.42
CA ARG A 106 -11.87 7.64 19.31
C ARG A 106 -11.75 6.36 20.13
N SER A 107 -11.04 5.35 19.65
CA SER A 107 -10.86 4.08 20.35
C SER A 107 -9.70 4.09 21.35
N ASP A 108 -8.83 5.12 21.32
CA ASP A 108 -7.59 5.23 22.12
C ASP A 108 -6.69 3.99 22.04
N ALA A 109 -6.83 3.25 20.93
CA ALA A 109 -6.09 2.02 20.67
C ALA A 109 -4.95 2.31 19.68
N PRO A 110 -3.77 1.68 19.86
CA PRO A 110 -2.71 1.73 18.85
C PRO A 110 -3.22 1.21 17.50
N ALA A 111 -2.89 1.93 16.42
CA ALA A 111 -3.28 1.59 15.05
C ALA A 111 -2.04 1.38 14.16
N PRO A 112 -1.22 0.34 14.42
CA PRO A 112 0.06 0.15 13.74
C PRO A 112 -0.10 -0.08 12.22
N ASP A 113 -1.19 -0.71 11.78
CA ASP A 113 -1.53 -0.85 10.36
C ASP A 113 -1.69 0.51 9.67
N LEU A 114 -2.35 1.45 10.35
CA LEU A 114 -2.61 2.79 9.84
C LEU A 114 -1.35 3.65 9.82
N ASP A 115 -0.42 3.44 10.76
CA ASP A 115 0.89 4.09 10.78
C ASP A 115 1.74 3.63 9.58
N LEU A 116 1.75 2.32 9.28
CA LEU A 116 2.45 1.78 8.11
C LEU A 116 1.83 2.27 6.80
N ALA A 117 0.50 2.22 6.67
CA ALA A 117 -0.22 2.78 5.53
C ALA A 117 0.07 4.29 5.36
N GLY A 118 0.14 5.03 6.47
CA GLY A 118 0.49 6.45 6.47
C GLY A 118 1.90 6.71 5.96
N ASN A 119 2.86 5.87 6.31
CA ASN A 119 4.23 5.97 5.82
C ASN A 119 4.33 5.66 4.32
N ALA A 120 3.59 4.67 3.83
CA ALA A 120 3.51 4.35 2.40
C ALA A 120 2.86 5.50 1.61
N TRP A 121 1.74 6.04 2.10
CA TRP A 121 1.07 7.20 1.49
C TRP A 121 2.02 8.40 1.41
N ARG A 122 2.68 8.73 2.52
CA ARG A 122 3.63 9.85 2.57
C ARG A 122 4.79 9.64 1.60
N TRP A 123 5.33 8.44 1.51
CA TRP A 123 6.40 8.15 0.55
C TRP A 123 5.94 8.35 -0.89
N LEU A 124 4.73 7.89 -1.23
CA LEU A 124 4.15 8.05 -2.57
C LEU A 124 3.88 9.51 -2.94
N GLU A 125 3.45 10.32 -1.98
CA GLU A 125 3.13 11.74 -2.16
C GLU A 125 4.40 12.62 -2.23
N GLU A 126 5.40 12.35 -1.39
CA GLU A 126 6.61 13.16 -1.27
C GLU A 126 7.72 12.76 -2.25
N THR A 127 7.66 11.54 -2.82
CA THR A 127 8.71 11.05 -3.74
C THR A 127 8.31 11.29 -5.18
N GLU A 128 9.18 11.98 -5.91
CA GLU A 128 9.09 12.07 -7.36
C GLU A 128 10.01 11.02 -8.00
N LEU A 129 9.47 10.33 -9.00
CA LEU A 129 10.21 9.39 -9.81
C LEU A 129 10.37 9.98 -11.21
N LEU A 130 11.50 9.70 -11.83
CA LEU A 130 11.68 9.98 -13.24
C LEU A 130 10.78 9.01 -14.00
N ALA A 131 9.75 9.51 -14.68
CA ALA A 131 8.87 8.66 -15.46
C ALA A 131 9.73 7.85 -16.46
N PRO A 132 9.83 6.52 -16.32
CA PRO A 132 10.48 5.73 -17.36
C PRO A 132 9.64 5.86 -18.62
N ASP A 133 10.28 5.81 -19.79
CA ASP A 133 9.52 5.64 -21.03
C ASP A 133 8.86 4.26 -20.97
N LEU A 134 7.59 4.22 -20.56
CA LEU A 134 6.79 2.98 -20.46
C LEU A 134 6.56 2.33 -21.83
N ASN A 135 6.99 2.96 -22.94
CA ASN A 135 7.04 2.35 -24.27
C ASN A 135 8.38 1.66 -24.57
N ALA A 136 9.36 1.69 -23.66
CA ALA A 136 10.63 1.01 -23.84
C ALA A 136 10.40 -0.51 -23.72
N VAL A 137 10.19 -1.16 -24.88
CA VAL A 137 9.98 -2.60 -25.01
C VAL A 137 11.14 -3.37 -24.37
N PRO A 138 10.88 -4.33 -23.46
CA PRO A 138 11.92 -5.18 -22.91
C PRO A 138 12.41 -6.13 -24.02
N GLY A 139 13.60 -5.88 -24.56
CA GLY A 139 14.23 -6.73 -25.59
C GLY A 139 14.94 -6.01 -26.74
N GLY A 140 14.92 -4.68 -26.79
CA GLY A 140 15.70 -3.92 -27.77
C GLY A 140 17.19 -3.94 -27.44
N ALA A 141 18.03 -4.49 -28.32
CA ALA A 141 19.48 -4.44 -28.23
C ALA A 141 19.98 -2.99 -28.00
N PRO A 142 21.13 -2.76 -27.33
CA PRO A 142 21.67 -1.43 -27.10
C PRO A 142 22.21 -0.86 -28.41
N GLY A 143 21.30 -0.33 -29.22
CA GLY A 143 21.57 0.32 -30.50
C GLY A 143 21.46 1.83 -30.35
N ALA A 144 22.61 2.46 -30.14
CA ALA A 144 22.98 3.83 -30.52
C ALA A 144 21.84 4.86 -30.71
N GLY A 145 21.71 5.79 -29.75
CA GLY A 145 20.92 7.01 -29.90
C GLY A 145 20.34 7.52 -28.59
N GLU A 146 21.18 8.04 -27.71
CA GLU A 146 20.76 8.89 -26.60
C GLU A 146 20.19 10.20 -27.17
N ASP A 147 18.90 10.47 -26.93
CA ASP A 147 18.31 11.81 -26.74
C ASP A 147 16.90 11.60 -26.16
N GLU A 148 16.73 11.69 -24.84
CA GLU A 148 16.41 12.98 -24.18
C GLU A 148 15.00 13.48 -24.53
N GLY A 149 14.00 12.62 -24.38
CA GLY A 149 12.64 13.09 -24.09
C GLY A 149 12.63 13.89 -22.79
N PRO A 150 11.71 14.86 -22.60
CA PRO A 150 11.69 15.69 -21.40
C PRO A 150 11.61 14.78 -20.16
N LYS A 151 12.60 14.90 -19.28
CA LYS A 151 12.64 14.20 -17.99
C LYS A 151 11.51 14.74 -17.13
N VAL A 152 10.33 14.12 -17.24
CA VAL A 152 9.18 14.48 -16.42
C VAL A 152 9.35 13.80 -15.07
N TRP A 153 9.61 14.61 -14.06
CA TRP A 153 9.50 14.18 -12.67
C TRP A 153 8.01 14.09 -12.34
N THR A 154 7.62 12.95 -11.80
CA THR A 154 6.22 12.63 -11.57
C THR A 154 6.10 12.04 -10.17
N PRO A 155 5.10 12.44 -9.37
CA PRO A 155 4.87 11.82 -8.07
C PRO A 155 4.77 10.31 -8.19
N ALA A 156 5.36 9.58 -7.25
CA ALA A 156 5.45 8.12 -7.32
C ALA A 156 4.06 7.47 -7.46
N TRP A 157 3.02 8.02 -6.83
CA TRP A 157 1.64 7.51 -6.98
C TRP A 157 1.11 7.61 -8.42
N GLN A 158 1.48 8.64 -9.20
CA GLN A 158 1.00 8.80 -10.58
C GLN A 158 1.56 7.72 -11.51
N LEU A 159 2.75 7.19 -11.22
CA LEU A 159 3.31 6.04 -11.92
C LEU A 159 2.83 4.71 -11.33
N GLY A 160 2.73 4.64 -9.99
CA GLY A 160 2.32 3.44 -9.27
C GLY A 160 0.88 3.03 -9.58
N LEU A 161 -0.03 3.98 -9.77
CA LEU A 161 -1.44 3.68 -10.03
C LEU A 161 -1.68 2.90 -11.33
N PRO A 162 -1.21 3.36 -12.50
CA PRO A 162 -1.32 2.56 -13.73
C PRO A 162 -0.65 1.19 -13.61
N LEU A 163 0.49 1.11 -12.90
CA LEU A 163 1.20 -0.15 -12.71
C LEU A 163 0.37 -1.15 -11.87
N GLY A 164 -0.22 -0.68 -10.77
CA GLY A 164 -1.12 -1.49 -9.95
C GLY A 164 -2.39 -1.89 -10.71
N HIS A 165 -2.96 -0.98 -11.50
CA HIS A 165 -4.12 -1.25 -12.35
C HIS A 165 -3.84 -2.37 -13.37
N LEU A 166 -2.69 -2.29 -14.06
CA LEU A 166 -2.25 -3.32 -15.01
C LEU A 166 -1.99 -4.65 -14.31
N ALA A 167 -1.39 -4.64 -13.11
CA ALA A 167 -1.15 -5.87 -12.35
C ALA A 167 -2.45 -6.60 -12.00
N ILE A 168 -3.51 -5.86 -11.63
CA ILE A 168 -4.83 -6.47 -11.39
C ILE A 168 -5.41 -7.05 -12.68
N HIS A 169 -5.23 -6.39 -13.83
CA HIS A 169 -5.72 -6.86 -15.12
C HIS A 169 -5.03 -8.13 -15.64
N LEU A 170 -3.77 -8.36 -15.25
CA LEU A 170 -2.96 -9.49 -15.71
C LEU A 170 -3.07 -10.74 -14.82
N PHE A 171 -3.70 -10.60 -13.65
CA PHE A 171 -3.94 -11.68 -12.69
C PHE A 171 -5.23 -12.44 -12.99
#